data_AF-S2LAD5-F1
#
_entry.id   AF-S2LAD5-F1
#
_cell.length_a   1.000
_cell.length_b   1.000
_cell.length_c   1.000
_cell.angle_alpha   90.00
_cell.angle_beta   90.00
_cell.angle_gamma   90.00
#
_symmetry.space_group_name_H-M   'P 1'
#
loop_
_entity.id
_entity.type
_entity.pdbx_description
1 polymer ?
#
loop_
_entity_poly.entity_id
_entity_poly.type
_entity_poly.pdbx_seq_one_letter_code
_entity_poly.pdbx_strand_id
1 'polypeptide(L)'
;MSKFLSYEDRLIISQRIQENASFGAIAKELGKDRTTIAKEIRKYSYDKKSGRPGYPYNPCKYRNSCKAKKICGANGCTHQSAYKCSLCSECTFHCPDFEEDICSVKRKPPYVCNGCRALPRCTLLKRIYDPADAHEMAHKTISESRTGILSNESDIARINKLITPLVKNGQSLHQIYTEHVDELMCSEKTLYNYVDAQLFEIRNIDLPRKVKYRPRYKQPEFKVDRGCRLGRSYSDFQKFLEK
;
A
#
# COMPACT_ATOMS: atom_id res chain seq x y z
N MET A 1 -3.45 20.96 9.18
CA MET A 1 -2.26 20.08 9.04
C MET A 1 -2.68 18.74 8.43
N SER A 2 -1.83 18.14 7.59
CA SER A 2 -2.08 16.81 7.00
C SER A 2 -2.30 15.75 8.09
N LYS A 3 -3.40 14.98 7.97
CA LYS A 3 -3.67 13.81 8.83
C LYS A 3 -2.75 12.61 8.51
N PHE A 4 -2.04 12.63 7.38
CA PHE A 4 -1.17 11.54 6.93
C PHE A 4 0.28 11.75 7.39
N LEU A 5 1.00 10.64 7.57
CA LEU A 5 2.45 10.65 7.80
C LEU A 5 3.17 11.02 6.50
N SER A 6 4.12 11.94 6.59
CA SER A 6 5.02 12.30 5.49
C SER A 6 6.08 11.20 5.28
N TYR A 7 6.95 11.38 4.28
CA TYR A 7 8.12 10.50 4.14
C TYR A 7 9.14 10.74 5.29
N GLU A 8 9.35 12.01 5.66
CA GLU A 8 10.23 12.40 6.77
C GLU A 8 9.76 11.79 8.11
N ASP A 9 8.45 11.79 8.36
CA ASP A 9 7.88 11.15 9.56
C ASP A 9 8.26 9.66 9.61
N ARG A 10 8.26 8.96 8.46
CA ARG A 10 8.62 7.54 8.37
C ARG A 10 10.10 7.28 8.56
N LEU A 11 10.96 8.20 8.10
CA LEU A 11 12.39 8.15 8.38
C LEU A 11 12.65 8.24 9.88
N ILE A 12 12.00 9.19 10.57
CA ILE A 12 12.08 9.33 12.03
C ILE A 12 11.56 8.06 12.71
N ILE A 13 10.40 7.51 12.30
CA ILE A 13 9.89 6.25 12.84
C ILE A 13 10.94 5.13 12.73
N SER A 14 11.54 4.96 11.55
CA SER A 14 12.54 3.90 11.33
C SER A 14 13.78 4.07 12.21
N GLN A 15 14.34 5.28 12.28
CA GLN A 15 15.47 5.57 13.15
C GLN A 15 15.15 5.26 14.62
N ARG A 16 14.01 5.74 15.12
CA ARG A 16 13.64 5.58 16.52
C ARG A 16 13.31 4.12 16.88
N ILE A 17 12.80 3.34 15.93
CA ILE A 17 12.66 1.88 16.11
C ILE A 17 14.03 1.22 16.25
N GLN A 18 15.03 1.61 15.45
CA GLN A 18 16.39 1.07 15.57
C GLN A 18 17.01 1.37 16.94
N GLU A 19 16.71 2.55 17.49
CA GLU A 19 17.10 2.98 18.84
C GLU A 19 16.27 2.33 19.97
N ASN A 20 15.34 1.42 19.64
CA ASN A 20 14.42 0.78 20.59
C ASN A 20 13.52 1.76 21.37
N ALA A 21 13.18 2.91 20.77
CA ALA A 21 12.24 3.86 21.35
C ALA A 21 10.82 3.26 21.46
N SER A 22 10.10 3.64 22.51
CA SER A 22 8.69 3.25 22.65
C SER A 22 7.80 4.01 21.66
N PHE A 23 6.64 3.44 21.30
CA PHE A 23 5.67 4.15 20.46
C PHE A 23 5.23 5.50 21.04
N GLY A 24 5.18 5.63 22.38
CA GLY A 24 4.86 6.89 23.03
C GLY A 24 5.93 7.96 22.81
N ALA A 25 7.21 7.58 22.85
CA ALA A 25 8.30 8.51 22.57
C ALA A 25 8.29 8.99 21.11
N ILE A 26 8.12 8.07 20.16
CA ILE A 26 8.03 8.37 18.72
C ILE A 26 6.81 9.28 18.45
N ALA A 27 5.67 8.96 19.05
CA ALA A 27 4.44 9.72 18.92
C ALA A 27 4.59 11.16 19.44
N LYS A 28 5.23 11.34 20.60
CA LYS A 28 5.50 12.66 21.17
C LYS A 28 6.40 13.51 20.27
N GLU A 29 7.44 12.91 19.70
CA GLU A 29 8.39 13.57 18.80
C GLU A 29 7.72 14.04 17.50
N LEU A 30 6.83 13.22 16.93
CA LEU A 30 6.11 13.54 15.69
C LEU A 30 4.82 14.33 15.88
N GLY A 31 4.42 14.61 17.13
CA GLY A 31 3.12 15.23 17.43
C GLY A 31 1.94 14.39 16.93
N LYS A 32 2.04 13.06 16.97
CA LYS A 32 0.99 12.11 16.54
C LYS A 32 0.49 11.29 17.72
N ASP A 33 -0.62 10.58 17.52
CA ASP A 33 -1.09 9.61 18.51
C ASP A 33 -0.26 8.31 18.49
N ARG A 34 -0.07 7.67 19.66
CA ARG A 34 0.64 6.39 19.81
C ARG A 34 0.06 5.28 18.94
N THR A 35 -1.27 5.28 18.73
CA THR A 35 -1.94 4.27 17.90
C THR A 35 -1.67 4.48 16.43
N THR A 36 -1.41 5.72 15.99
CA THR A 36 -0.99 6.02 14.61
C THR A 36 0.34 5.35 14.29
N ILE A 37 1.34 5.49 15.17
CA ILE A 37 2.64 4.84 15.02
C ILE A 37 2.50 3.31 15.02
N ALA A 38 1.71 2.76 15.95
CA ALA A 38 1.48 1.31 16.00
C ALA A 38 0.77 0.76 14.74
N LYS A 39 -0.23 1.48 14.22
CA LYS A 39 -0.97 1.10 13.01
C LYS A 39 -0.09 1.19 11.77
N GLU A 40 0.70 2.25 11.64
CA GLU A 40 1.67 2.45 10.56
C GLU A 40 2.63 1.26 10.48
N ILE A 41 3.31 0.95 11.60
CA ILE A 41 4.33 -0.10 11.65
C ILE A 41 3.71 -1.48 11.37
N ARG A 42 2.56 -1.80 11.96
CA ARG A 42 1.91 -3.10 11.73
C ARG A 42 1.43 -3.25 10.28
N LYS A 43 0.91 -2.17 9.69
CA LYS A 43 0.29 -2.21 8.36
C LYS A 43 1.32 -2.26 7.24
N TYR A 44 2.43 -1.53 7.39
CA TYR A 44 3.41 -1.34 6.33
C TYR A 44 4.78 -1.95 6.63
N SER A 45 4.83 -2.95 7.52
CA SER A 45 6.00 -3.83 7.67
C SER A 45 5.79 -5.15 6.95
N TYR A 46 6.87 -5.74 6.45
CA TYR A 46 6.83 -6.97 5.65
C TYR A 46 7.73 -8.06 6.22
N ASP A 47 7.40 -9.32 5.94
CA ASP A 47 8.21 -10.47 6.35
C ASP A 47 9.34 -10.73 5.34
N LYS A 48 10.57 -10.88 5.84
CA LYS A 48 11.77 -11.14 5.06
C LYS A 48 12.43 -12.44 5.50
N LYS A 49 12.43 -13.43 4.59
CA LYS A 49 13.19 -14.68 4.73
C LYS A 49 14.65 -14.42 4.39
N SER A 50 15.47 -14.18 5.41
CA SER A 50 16.92 -13.99 5.21
C SER A 50 17.74 -14.59 6.35
N GLY A 51 18.90 -15.12 6.00
CA GLY A 51 19.90 -15.61 6.94
C GLY A 51 21.14 -14.72 6.97
N ARG A 52 22.30 -15.33 7.23
CA ARG A 52 23.63 -14.73 7.12
C ARG A 52 24.52 -15.62 6.23
N PRO A 53 25.69 -15.17 5.76
CA PRO A 53 26.60 -16.01 4.99
C PRO A 53 26.88 -17.36 5.69
N GLY A 54 26.70 -18.45 4.96
CA GLY A 54 26.84 -19.83 5.46
C GLY A 54 25.69 -20.35 6.35
N TYR A 55 24.71 -19.51 6.70
CA TYR A 55 23.54 -19.89 7.49
C TYR A 55 22.27 -19.30 6.86
N PRO A 56 21.60 -20.05 5.97
CA PRO A 56 20.41 -19.55 5.28
C PRO A 56 19.25 -19.32 6.27
N TYR A 57 18.17 -18.75 5.75
CA TYR A 57 16.90 -18.71 6.48
C TYR A 57 16.53 -20.13 6.94
N ASN A 58 16.36 -20.29 8.24
CA ASN A 58 15.93 -21.54 8.85
C ASN A 58 15.10 -21.21 10.09
N PRO A 59 13.77 -21.42 10.03
CA PRO A 59 12.87 -21.14 11.14
C PRO A 59 12.79 -22.29 12.16
N CYS A 60 13.53 -23.39 11.97
CA CYS A 60 13.47 -24.54 12.88
C CYS A 60 13.98 -24.17 14.28
N LYS A 61 13.24 -24.57 15.32
CA LYS A 61 13.60 -24.43 16.74
C LYS A 61 14.93 -25.09 17.09
N TYR A 62 15.22 -26.22 16.44
CA TYR A 62 16.44 -26.98 16.66
C TYR A 62 17.61 -26.53 15.77
N ARG A 63 17.50 -25.44 14.99
CA ARG A 63 18.54 -25.00 14.03
C ARG A 63 19.94 -24.78 14.63
N ASN A 64 20.07 -24.55 15.93
CA ASN A 64 21.38 -24.36 16.57
C ASN A 64 22.01 -25.66 17.09
N SER A 65 21.20 -26.69 17.37
CA SER A 65 21.62 -27.92 18.04
C SER A 65 21.37 -29.20 17.22
N CYS A 66 20.62 -29.12 16.13
CA CYS A 66 20.23 -30.27 15.31
C CYS A 66 21.46 -30.94 14.69
N LYS A 67 21.56 -32.26 14.93
CA LYS A 67 22.61 -33.14 14.39
C LYS A 67 22.13 -33.99 13.22
N ALA A 68 20.85 -33.87 12.83
CA ALA A 68 20.28 -34.63 11.72
C ALA A 68 21.00 -34.28 10.40
N LYS A 69 21.12 -35.27 9.52
CA LYS A 69 21.82 -35.18 8.23
C LYS A 69 20.98 -35.88 7.17
N LYS A 70 21.21 -35.54 5.90
CA LYS A 70 20.59 -36.21 4.74
C LYS A 70 19.05 -36.31 4.85
N ILE A 71 18.40 -35.26 5.35
CA ILE A 71 16.94 -35.23 5.57
C ILE A 71 16.13 -35.24 4.26
N CYS A 72 16.68 -34.73 3.17
CA CYS A 72 16.00 -34.68 1.87
C CYS A 72 16.00 -36.03 1.12
N GLY A 73 16.21 -37.14 1.82
CA GLY A 73 16.24 -38.50 1.28
C GLY A 73 17.63 -39.02 0.89
N ALA A 74 17.74 -40.35 0.81
CA ALA A 74 18.98 -41.07 0.49
C ALA A 74 19.40 -40.96 -0.99
N ASN A 75 18.48 -40.61 -1.90
CA ASN A 75 18.72 -40.55 -3.35
C ASN A 75 19.28 -39.20 -3.83
N GLY A 76 20.30 -38.68 -3.12
CA GLY A 76 21.19 -37.68 -3.70
C GLY A 76 20.72 -36.22 -3.62
N CYS A 77 20.52 -35.70 -2.41
CA CYS A 77 20.58 -34.24 -2.22
C CYS A 77 21.98 -33.74 -2.63
N THR A 78 22.07 -32.99 -3.74
CA THR A 78 23.32 -32.42 -4.26
C THR A 78 23.71 -31.10 -3.58
N HIS A 79 22.83 -30.56 -2.73
CA HIS A 79 23.12 -29.33 -2.00
C HIS A 79 24.26 -29.55 -0.99
N GLN A 80 25.18 -28.58 -0.94
CA GLN A 80 26.30 -28.57 0.00
C GLN A 80 25.86 -28.65 1.47
N SER A 81 24.60 -28.34 1.80
CA SER A 81 24.05 -28.41 3.15
C SER A 81 23.57 -29.81 3.57
N ALA A 82 23.61 -30.82 2.70
CA ALA A 82 23.12 -32.17 3.00
C ALA A 82 23.76 -32.81 4.25
N TYR A 83 24.98 -32.41 4.61
CA TYR A 83 25.67 -32.90 5.81
C TYR A 83 25.11 -32.34 7.13
N LYS A 84 24.27 -31.30 7.09
CA LYS A 84 23.70 -30.67 8.28
C LYS A 84 22.31 -30.08 8.03
N CYS A 85 21.28 -30.72 8.59
CA CYS A 85 19.89 -30.28 8.52
C CYS A 85 19.70 -28.78 8.86
N SER A 86 20.43 -28.26 9.85
CA SER A 86 20.32 -26.84 10.23
C SER A 86 20.71 -25.84 9.14
N LEU A 87 21.46 -26.27 8.12
CA LEU A 87 21.86 -25.44 6.99
C LEU A 87 21.04 -25.73 5.73
N CYS A 88 20.14 -26.70 5.79
CA CYS A 88 19.28 -27.07 4.68
C CYS A 88 18.12 -26.08 4.56
N SER A 89 17.93 -25.49 3.39
CA SER A 89 16.78 -24.62 3.09
C SER A 89 15.46 -25.40 3.17
N GLU A 90 15.50 -26.70 2.86
CA GLU A 90 14.35 -27.59 2.81
C GLU A 90 14.06 -28.29 4.16
N CYS A 91 14.71 -27.86 5.25
CA CYS A 91 14.45 -28.36 6.60
C CYS A 91 12.95 -28.34 6.95
N THR A 92 12.27 -27.26 6.57
CA THR A 92 10.82 -27.05 6.78
C THR A 92 9.95 -28.13 6.15
N PHE A 93 10.40 -28.77 5.07
CA PHE A 93 9.60 -29.72 4.30
C PHE A 93 10.00 -31.18 4.50
N HIS A 94 11.27 -31.44 4.82
CA HIS A 94 11.81 -32.80 4.86
C HIS A 94 12.27 -33.27 6.24
N CYS A 95 12.40 -32.38 7.23
CA CYS A 95 12.80 -32.80 8.57
C CYS A 95 11.58 -33.30 9.36
N PRO A 96 11.56 -34.58 9.80
CA PRO A 96 10.43 -35.11 10.58
C PRO A 96 10.30 -34.45 11.96
N ASP A 97 11.43 -33.99 12.53
CA ASP A 97 11.48 -33.30 13.83
C ASP A 97 11.33 -31.77 13.68
N PHE A 98 10.86 -31.29 12.53
CA PHE A 98 10.71 -29.85 12.31
C PHE A 98 9.67 -29.26 13.26
N GLU A 99 10.08 -28.23 14.00
CA GLU A 99 9.20 -27.39 14.80
C GLU A 99 9.54 -25.93 14.51
N GLU A 100 8.55 -25.10 14.18
CA GLU A 100 8.77 -23.69 13.86
C GLU A 100 9.04 -22.87 15.13
N ASP A 101 10.15 -22.11 15.13
CA ASP A 101 10.47 -21.12 16.15
C ASP A 101 10.03 -19.72 15.71
N ILE A 102 8.92 -19.28 16.31
CA ILE A 102 8.33 -17.97 16.04
C ILE A 102 8.99 -16.92 16.93
N CYS A 103 9.68 -15.97 16.30
CA CYS A 103 10.34 -14.86 16.98
C CYS A 103 9.38 -14.07 17.89
N SER A 104 9.75 -13.90 19.17
CA SER A 104 8.97 -13.17 20.18
C SER A 104 8.76 -11.69 19.85
N VAL A 105 9.65 -11.09 19.04
CA VAL A 105 9.54 -9.71 18.55
C VAL A 105 8.22 -9.48 17.83
N LYS A 106 7.66 -10.50 17.15
CA LYS A 106 6.37 -10.37 16.46
C LYS A 106 5.18 -10.17 17.42
N ARG A 107 5.34 -10.52 18.70
CA ARG A 107 4.27 -10.45 19.73
C ARG A 107 4.37 -9.21 20.61
N LYS A 108 5.49 -8.48 20.59
CA LYS A 108 5.73 -7.33 21.46
C LYS A 108 6.02 -6.08 20.63
N PRO A 109 5.57 -4.87 21.05
CA PRO A 109 6.03 -3.63 20.44
C PRO A 109 7.56 -3.58 20.36
N PRO A 110 8.15 -3.15 19.23
CA PRO A 110 7.53 -2.49 18.07
C PRO A 110 6.99 -3.44 16.97
N TYR A 111 6.88 -4.75 17.22
CA TYR A 111 6.43 -5.78 16.26
C TYR A 111 7.38 -6.04 15.07
N VAL A 112 8.51 -5.33 15.01
CA VAL A 112 9.48 -5.37 13.92
C VAL A 112 10.88 -5.59 14.45
N CYS A 113 11.74 -6.19 13.63
CA CYS A 113 13.07 -6.62 14.03
C CYS A 113 14.14 -5.54 13.90
N ASN A 114 13.83 -4.36 13.36
CA ASN A 114 14.80 -3.30 13.05
C ASN A 114 15.71 -2.92 14.23
N GLY A 115 15.20 -2.88 15.47
CA GLY A 115 15.99 -2.60 16.68
C GLY A 115 16.64 -3.82 17.35
N CYS A 116 16.46 -5.03 16.80
CA CYS A 116 16.95 -6.27 17.40
C CYS A 116 18.47 -6.43 17.23
N ARG A 117 19.20 -6.53 18.34
CA ARG A 117 20.66 -6.75 18.36
C ARG A 117 21.09 -8.02 17.63
N ALA A 118 20.25 -9.05 17.63
CA ALA A 118 20.53 -10.32 16.96
C ALA A 118 20.18 -10.30 15.46
N LEU A 119 19.55 -9.24 14.93
CA LEU A 119 19.07 -9.16 13.55
C LEU A 119 20.12 -9.57 12.49
N PRO A 120 21.40 -9.13 12.56
CA PRO A 120 22.41 -9.49 11.56
C PRO A 120 22.73 -10.99 11.54
N ARG A 121 22.58 -11.66 12.68
CA ARG A 121 22.90 -13.09 12.84
C ARG A 121 21.67 -13.99 12.80
N CYS A 122 20.48 -13.40 12.84
CA CYS A 122 19.20 -14.09 12.91
C CYS A 122 18.85 -14.77 11.58
N THR A 123 18.45 -16.03 11.68
CA THR A 123 18.00 -16.87 10.55
C THR A 123 16.49 -17.13 10.58
N LEU A 124 15.77 -16.61 11.58
CA LEU A 124 14.32 -16.69 11.67
C LEU A 124 13.65 -15.72 10.68
N LEU A 125 12.33 -15.82 10.58
CA LEU A 125 11.52 -14.93 9.74
C LEU A 125 11.53 -13.53 10.36
N LYS A 126 12.14 -12.58 9.67
CA LYS A 126 12.29 -11.19 10.14
C LYS A 126 11.07 -10.39 9.71
N ARG A 127 10.57 -9.51 10.56
CA ARG A 127 9.59 -8.48 10.19
C ARG A 127 10.33 -7.15 10.08
N ILE A 128 10.34 -6.53 8.91
CA ILE A 128 11.11 -5.31 8.63
C ILE A 128 10.15 -4.16 8.35
N TYR A 129 10.39 -3.01 8.97
CA TYR A 129 9.80 -1.74 8.58
C TYR A 129 10.81 -0.97 7.73
N ASP A 130 10.45 -0.66 6.49
CA ASP A 130 11.27 0.17 5.59
C ASP A 130 10.49 1.45 5.25
N PRO A 131 11.08 2.65 5.43
CA PRO A 131 10.39 3.91 5.15
C PRO A 131 9.94 4.09 3.71
N ALA A 132 10.74 3.65 2.73
CA ALA A 132 10.43 3.82 1.32
C ALA A 132 9.27 2.90 0.93
N ASP A 133 9.38 1.62 1.27
CA ASP A 133 8.31 0.65 1.03
C ASP A 133 7.01 1.09 1.73
N ALA A 134 7.10 1.54 2.98
CA ALA A 134 5.93 2.00 3.74
C ALA A 134 5.27 3.24 3.14
N HIS A 135 6.07 4.17 2.60
CA HIS A 135 5.58 5.36 1.94
C HIS A 135 4.83 5.00 0.64
N GLU A 136 5.43 4.17 -0.20
CA GLU A 136 4.82 3.69 -1.44
C GLU A 136 3.52 2.92 -1.18
N MET A 137 3.52 1.98 -0.23
CA MET A 137 2.33 1.22 0.15
C MET A 137 1.22 2.12 0.69
N ALA A 138 1.55 3.15 1.48
CA ALA A 138 0.57 4.08 2.00
C ALA A 138 -0.04 4.93 0.88
N HIS A 139 0.78 5.45 -0.05
CA HIS A 139 0.30 6.18 -1.21
C HIS A 139 -0.59 5.32 -2.11
N LYS A 140 -0.16 4.07 -2.36
CA LYS A 140 -0.94 3.09 -3.10
C LYS A 140 -2.28 2.82 -2.44
N THR A 141 -2.30 2.56 -1.13
CA THR A 141 -3.56 2.31 -0.39
C THR A 141 -4.50 3.51 -0.45
N ILE A 142 -3.98 4.72 -0.31
CA ILE A 142 -4.77 5.96 -0.41
C ILE A 142 -5.35 6.10 -1.81
N SER A 143 -4.54 5.84 -2.84
CA SER A 143 -4.98 5.85 -4.24
C SER A 143 -6.08 4.81 -4.46
N GLU A 144 -5.82 3.55 -4.08
CA GLU A 144 -6.75 2.43 -4.26
C GLU A 144 -8.09 2.66 -3.57
N SER A 145 -8.08 3.21 -2.35
CA SER A 145 -9.31 3.53 -1.60
C SER A 145 -10.19 4.59 -2.28
N ARG A 146 -9.63 5.35 -3.23
CA ARG A 146 -10.32 6.42 -3.98
C ARG A 146 -10.54 6.06 -5.44
N THR A 147 -10.13 4.86 -5.85
CA THR A 147 -10.31 4.34 -7.20
C THR A 147 -11.36 3.25 -7.20
N GLY A 148 -12.04 3.08 -8.34
CA GLY A 148 -13.07 2.08 -8.52
C GLY A 148 -14.48 2.67 -8.47
N ILE A 149 -15.45 1.77 -8.56
CA ILE A 149 -16.87 2.09 -8.61
C ILE A 149 -17.47 1.78 -7.24
N LEU A 150 -18.02 2.79 -6.58
CA LEU A 150 -18.70 2.64 -5.30
C LEU A 150 -20.17 2.22 -5.52
N SER A 151 -20.40 1.15 -6.27
CA SER A 151 -21.73 0.57 -6.49
C SER A 151 -21.62 -0.94 -6.63
N ASN A 152 -22.68 -1.64 -6.25
CA ASN A 152 -22.80 -3.08 -6.44
C ASN A 152 -23.37 -3.40 -7.84
N GLU A 153 -23.30 -4.66 -8.24
CA GLU A 153 -23.76 -5.12 -9.56
C GLU A 153 -25.28 -4.95 -9.73
N SER A 154 -26.06 -5.14 -8.67
CA SER A 154 -27.52 -4.96 -8.72
C SER A 154 -27.93 -3.51 -9.00
N ASP A 155 -27.23 -2.54 -8.42
CA ASP A 155 -27.48 -1.11 -8.63
C ASP A 155 -27.11 -0.71 -10.05
N ILE A 156 -25.97 -1.20 -10.55
CA ILE A 156 -25.55 -0.97 -11.94
C ILE A 156 -26.59 -1.56 -12.89
N ALA A 157 -27.03 -2.81 -12.67
CA ALA A 157 -28.03 -3.47 -13.51
C ALA A 157 -29.38 -2.74 -13.49
N ARG A 158 -29.81 -2.26 -12.31
CA ARG A 158 -31.05 -1.49 -12.14
C ARG A 158 -30.99 -0.17 -12.92
N ILE A 159 -29.90 0.59 -12.76
CA ILE A 159 -29.69 1.84 -13.50
C ILE A 159 -29.58 1.56 -15.02
N ASN A 160 -28.86 0.51 -15.40
CA ASN A 160 -28.71 0.11 -16.80
C ASN A 160 -30.06 -0.16 -17.46
N LYS A 161 -30.96 -0.88 -16.76
CA LYS A 161 -32.32 -1.18 -17.23
C LYS A 161 -33.16 0.08 -17.48
N LEU A 162 -32.99 1.11 -16.66
CA LEU A 162 -33.69 2.39 -16.79
C LEU A 162 -33.12 3.21 -17.97
N ILE A 163 -31.81 3.40 -18.01
CA ILE A 163 -31.16 4.35 -18.94
C ILE A 163 -31.08 3.80 -20.37
N THR A 164 -30.81 2.51 -20.54
CA THR A 164 -30.56 1.89 -21.86
C THR A 164 -31.67 2.14 -22.88
N PRO A 165 -32.96 1.88 -22.59
CA PRO A 165 -34.03 2.13 -23.56
C PRO A 165 -34.17 3.62 -23.90
N LEU A 166 -34.00 4.52 -22.92
CA LEU A 166 -34.16 5.96 -23.11
C LEU A 166 -33.05 6.56 -23.99
N VAL A 167 -31.80 6.13 -23.80
CA VAL A 167 -30.68 6.56 -24.65
C VAL A 167 -30.83 5.99 -26.07
N LYS A 168 -31.26 4.73 -26.22
CA LYS A 168 -31.55 4.15 -27.54
C LYS A 168 -32.70 4.88 -28.27
N ASN A 169 -33.63 5.48 -27.53
CA ASN A 169 -34.66 6.38 -28.05
C ASN A 169 -34.16 7.82 -28.33
N GLY A 170 -32.86 8.08 -28.19
CA GLY A 170 -32.22 9.35 -28.53
C GLY A 170 -32.18 10.38 -27.41
N GLN A 171 -32.65 10.06 -26.19
CA GLN A 171 -32.53 10.96 -25.05
C GLN A 171 -31.07 11.12 -24.59
N SER A 172 -30.72 12.32 -24.12
CA SER A 172 -29.40 12.54 -23.52
C SER A 172 -29.37 12.13 -22.06
N LEU A 173 -28.21 11.69 -21.54
CA LEU A 173 -28.07 11.35 -20.11
C LEU A 173 -28.47 12.50 -19.16
N HIS A 174 -28.20 13.74 -19.56
CA HIS A 174 -28.62 14.92 -18.80
C HIS A 174 -30.14 15.01 -18.64
N GLN A 175 -30.87 14.77 -19.73
CA GLN A 175 -32.33 14.76 -19.73
C GLN A 175 -32.85 13.63 -18.84
N ILE A 176 -32.35 12.42 -19.04
CA ILE A 176 -32.73 11.24 -18.24
C ILE A 176 -32.45 11.50 -16.75
N TYR A 177 -31.30 12.09 -16.42
CA TYR A 177 -30.94 12.43 -15.05
C TYR A 177 -31.91 13.42 -14.42
N THR A 178 -32.30 14.46 -15.16
CA THR A 178 -33.20 15.50 -14.65
C THR A 178 -34.61 14.96 -14.41
N GLU A 179 -35.08 14.04 -15.28
CA GLU A 179 -36.41 13.44 -15.19
C GLU A 179 -36.48 12.30 -14.14
N HIS A 180 -35.41 11.51 -13.97
CA HIS A 180 -35.38 10.31 -13.13
C HIS A 180 -34.39 10.40 -11.96
N VAL A 181 -34.14 11.60 -11.42
CA VAL A 181 -33.11 11.81 -10.38
C VAL A 181 -33.30 10.91 -9.15
N ASP A 182 -34.55 10.79 -8.69
CA ASP A 182 -34.91 9.99 -7.52
C ASP A 182 -34.79 8.49 -7.80
N GLU A 183 -35.04 8.03 -9.02
CA GLU A 183 -34.86 6.62 -9.36
C GLU A 183 -33.38 6.27 -9.51
N LEU A 184 -32.57 7.18 -10.04
CA LEU A 184 -31.17 6.93 -10.34
C LEU A 184 -30.31 6.85 -9.06
N MET A 185 -30.66 7.60 -8.02
CA MET A 185 -29.97 7.62 -6.71
C MET A 185 -28.45 7.83 -6.81
N CYS A 186 -27.97 8.46 -7.88
CA CYS A 186 -26.56 8.76 -8.10
C CYS A 186 -26.42 10.06 -8.88
N SER A 187 -25.25 10.70 -8.82
CA SER A 187 -25.03 11.97 -9.52
C SER A 187 -24.95 11.79 -11.04
N GLU A 188 -25.30 12.84 -11.80
CA GLU A 188 -25.14 12.85 -13.27
C GLU A 188 -23.71 12.46 -13.71
N LYS A 189 -22.70 12.97 -12.99
CA LYS A 189 -21.29 12.63 -13.24
C LYS A 189 -21.03 11.12 -13.10
N THR A 190 -21.67 10.48 -12.13
CA THR A 190 -21.56 9.04 -11.91
C THR A 190 -22.08 8.27 -13.13
N LEU A 191 -23.18 8.69 -13.73
CA LEU A 191 -23.73 8.06 -14.94
C LEU A 191 -22.77 8.14 -16.13
N TYR A 192 -22.22 9.32 -16.37
CA TYR A 192 -21.20 9.48 -17.41
C TYR A 192 -19.96 8.61 -17.14
N ASN A 193 -19.50 8.55 -15.88
CA ASN A 193 -18.39 7.69 -15.50
C ASN A 193 -18.71 6.20 -15.73
N TYR A 194 -19.94 5.75 -15.47
CA TYR A 194 -20.37 4.36 -15.68
C TYR A 194 -20.43 3.99 -17.16
N VAL A 195 -20.88 4.91 -18.02
CA VAL A 195 -20.81 4.73 -19.48
C VAL A 195 -19.36 4.70 -19.97
N ASP A 196 -18.52 5.63 -19.52
CA ASP A 196 -17.10 5.68 -19.89
C ASP A 196 -16.36 4.40 -19.41
N ALA A 197 -16.73 3.88 -18.24
CA ALA A 197 -16.24 2.62 -17.68
C ALA A 197 -16.90 1.36 -18.25
N GLN A 198 -17.81 1.50 -19.21
CA GLN A 198 -18.45 0.39 -19.93
C GLN A 198 -19.28 -0.55 -19.03
N LEU A 199 -19.88 -0.01 -17.98
CA LEU A 199 -20.71 -0.79 -17.04
C LEU A 199 -22.16 -0.97 -17.51
N PHE A 200 -22.55 -0.23 -18.54
CA PHE A 200 -23.88 -0.28 -19.14
C PHE A 200 -23.82 -0.90 -20.54
N GLU A 201 -24.98 -1.33 -21.04
CA GLU A 201 -25.10 -1.79 -22.43
C GLU A 201 -24.85 -0.64 -23.42
N ILE A 202 -25.24 0.58 -23.04
CA ILE A 202 -24.97 1.78 -23.83
C ILE A 202 -23.49 2.16 -23.76
N ARG A 203 -23.00 2.71 -24.87
CA ARG A 203 -21.61 3.11 -25.07
C ARG A 203 -21.54 4.58 -25.41
N ASN A 204 -20.32 5.12 -25.38
CA ASN A 204 -20.08 6.50 -25.77
C ASN A 204 -20.57 6.86 -27.18
N ILE A 205 -20.63 5.88 -28.08
CA ILE A 205 -21.16 6.05 -29.45
C ILE A 205 -22.68 6.26 -29.48
N ASP A 206 -23.41 5.77 -28.48
CA ASP A 206 -24.86 5.90 -28.39
C ASP A 206 -25.29 7.26 -27.82
N LEU A 207 -24.35 8.00 -27.22
CA LEU A 207 -24.63 9.30 -26.63
C LEU A 207 -24.75 10.40 -27.71
N PRO A 208 -25.88 11.13 -27.81
CA PRO A 208 -26.19 12.02 -28.95
C PRO A 208 -25.14 13.08 -29.30
N ARG A 209 -24.35 13.53 -28.31
CA ARG A 209 -23.39 14.64 -28.43
C ARG A 209 -21.93 14.24 -28.20
N LYS A 210 -21.66 13.10 -27.56
CA LYS A 210 -20.30 12.73 -27.08
C LYS A 210 -19.31 12.53 -28.24
N VAL A 211 -19.76 11.88 -29.31
CA VAL A 211 -18.94 11.61 -30.51
C VAL A 211 -19.03 12.69 -31.58
N LYS A 212 -20.06 13.56 -31.53
CA LYS A 212 -20.24 14.64 -32.50
C LYS A 212 -19.42 15.89 -32.15
N TYR A 213 -19.32 16.22 -30.87
CA TYR A 213 -18.62 17.42 -30.44
C TYR A 213 -17.14 17.17 -30.26
N ARG A 214 -16.33 18.04 -30.86
CA ARG A 214 -14.90 18.06 -30.64
C ARG A 214 -14.60 18.32 -29.16
N PRO A 215 -13.68 17.58 -28.52
CA PRO A 215 -13.20 17.91 -27.19
C PRO A 215 -12.76 19.37 -27.14
N ARG A 216 -13.18 20.09 -26.09
CA ARG A 216 -12.77 21.48 -25.89
C ARG A 216 -11.24 21.52 -25.77
N TYR A 217 -10.60 22.42 -26.52
CA TYR A 217 -9.17 22.66 -26.37
C TYR A 217 -8.85 23.02 -24.92
N LYS A 218 -7.90 22.30 -24.33
CA LYS A 218 -7.33 22.71 -23.05
C LYS A 218 -6.57 24.01 -23.32
N GLN A 219 -6.90 25.06 -22.57
CA GLN A 219 -6.08 26.25 -22.56
C GLN A 219 -4.66 25.83 -22.16
N PRO A 220 -3.62 26.31 -22.85
CA PRO A 220 -2.25 26.01 -22.46
C PRO A 220 -2.05 26.49 -21.02
N GLU A 221 -1.56 25.60 -20.16
CA GLU A 221 -1.14 26.00 -18.82
C GLU A 221 0.00 27.00 -18.98
N PHE A 222 -0.25 28.26 -18.62
CA PHE A 222 0.77 29.27 -18.63
C PHE A 222 1.81 28.87 -17.58
N LYS A 223 2.98 28.40 -18.03
CA LYS A 223 4.11 28.16 -17.14
C LYS A 223 4.56 29.50 -16.61
N VAL A 224 4.10 29.85 -15.41
CA VAL A 224 4.61 31.01 -14.70
C VAL A 224 6.10 30.78 -14.47
N ASP A 225 6.94 31.69 -14.96
CA ASP A 225 8.37 31.61 -14.77
C ASP A 225 8.70 31.52 -13.27
N ARG A 226 9.59 30.60 -12.89
CA ARG A 226 9.99 30.42 -11.49
C ARG A 226 10.68 31.67 -10.94
N GLY A 227 11.25 32.51 -11.81
CA GLY A 227 11.79 33.82 -11.47
C GLY A 227 10.77 34.77 -10.84
N CYS A 228 9.46 34.59 -11.09
CA CYS A 228 8.40 35.40 -10.47
C CYS A 228 8.33 35.25 -8.94
N ARG A 229 8.99 34.24 -8.37
CA ARG A 229 9.02 33.95 -6.94
C ARG A 229 10.17 34.65 -6.21
N LEU A 230 11.14 35.21 -6.93
CA LEU A 230 12.24 35.98 -6.34
C LEU A 230 11.66 37.22 -5.63
N GLY A 231 11.98 37.40 -4.35
CA GLY A 231 11.44 38.48 -3.53
C GLY A 231 9.97 38.32 -3.11
N ARG A 232 9.36 37.16 -3.39
CA ARG A 232 7.97 36.82 -3.03
C ARG A 232 7.85 35.51 -2.24
N SER A 233 8.93 35.08 -1.62
CA SER A 233 8.91 33.91 -0.74
C SER A 233 8.24 34.25 0.60
N TYR A 234 7.81 33.23 1.36
CA TYR A 234 7.31 33.44 2.72
C TYR A 234 8.36 34.11 3.62
N SER A 235 9.65 33.79 3.43
CA SER A 235 10.75 34.47 4.11
C SER A 235 10.88 35.94 3.71
N ASP A 236 10.61 36.31 2.46
CA ASP A 236 10.63 37.71 2.02
C ASP A 236 9.45 38.48 2.62
N PHE A 237 8.29 37.82 2.76
CA PHE A 237 7.11 38.37 3.43
C PHE A 237 7.35 38.60 4.93
N GLN A 238 7.98 37.65 5.63
CA GLN A 238 8.36 37.83 7.04
C GLN A 238 9.31 39.01 7.22
N LYS A 239 10.36 39.10 6.37
CA LYS A 239 11.29 40.25 6.37
C LYS A 239 10.61 41.59 6.07
N PHE A 240 9.54 41.60 5.28
CA PHE A 240 8.75 42.81 5.00
C PHE A 240 7.93 43.24 6.23
N LEU A 241 7.33 42.30 6.97
CA LEU A 241 6.59 42.59 8.20
C LEU A 241 7.47 43.06 9.37
N GLU A 242 8.76 42.74 9.32
CA GLU A 242 9.76 43.18 10.31
C GLU A 242 10.28 44.61 10.04
N LYS A 243 9.87 45.25 8.94
CA LYS A 243 10.11 46.67 8.64
C LYS A 243 8.90 47.53 9.00
#